data_AF-A0A2J6IIF7-F1
#
_entry.id   AF-A0A2J6IIF7-F1
#
_cell.length_a   1.000
_cell.length_b   1.000
_cell.length_c   1.000
_cell.angle_alpha   90.00
_cell.angle_beta   90.00
_cell.angle_gamma   90.00
#
_symmetry.space_group_name_H-M   'P 1'
#
loop_
_entity.id
_entity.type
_entity.pdbx_description
1 polymer ?
#
loop_
_entity_poly.entity_id
_entity_poly.type
_entity_poly.pdbx_seq_one_letter_code
_entity_poly.pdbx_strand_id
1 'polypeptide(L)'
;MTANAQRQNRNQQTPPPPLNEKQIEQMIGKLETKLSISKEQKEKLTNLMKEHFSDIKKVHEKYNKSHQAERSEIETLQNKMNDSLNSVLSEDQILIFKEFMKENMPKDKGYRKRPKSNQVNTEKIKR
;
A
#
# COMPACT_ATOMS: atom_id res chain seq x y z
N MET A 1 9.48 40.89 9.46
CA MET A 1 8.44 40.50 8.47
C MET A 1 9.15 40.44 7.12
N THR A 2 9.20 39.36 6.34
CA THR A 2 8.24 38.27 6.11
C THR A 2 8.99 37.09 5.44
N ALA A 3 8.39 35.91 5.51
CA ALA A 3 8.95 34.57 5.40
C ALA A 3 9.59 34.14 4.06
N ASN A 4 10.57 33.23 4.21
CA ASN A 4 11.04 32.25 3.24
C ASN A 4 9.86 31.55 2.52
N ALA A 5 9.76 31.71 1.20
CA ALA A 5 8.87 30.91 0.37
C ALA A 5 9.70 29.95 -0.48
N GLN A 6 10.20 28.87 0.14
CA GLN A 6 10.61 27.68 -0.61
C GLN A 6 9.35 27.08 -1.23
N ARG A 7 9.12 27.39 -2.52
CA ARG A 7 8.14 26.72 -3.38
C ARG A 7 8.57 25.26 -3.53
N GLN A 8 8.12 24.44 -2.60
CA GLN A 8 8.16 22.99 -2.75
C GLN A 8 7.25 22.64 -3.93
N ASN A 9 7.88 22.27 -5.05
CA ASN A 9 7.26 21.48 -6.11
C ASN A 9 6.61 20.26 -5.45
N ARG A 10 5.31 20.40 -5.09
CA ARG A 10 4.45 19.28 -4.76
C ARG A 10 4.29 18.51 -6.06
N ASN A 11 5.20 17.57 -6.30
CA ASN A 11 4.97 16.44 -7.20
C ASN A 11 3.62 15.87 -6.78
N GLN A 12 2.56 16.21 -7.54
CA GLN A 12 1.24 15.65 -7.37
C GLN A 12 1.37 14.19 -7.76
N GLN A 13 1.72 13.37 -6.78
CA GLN A 13 1.65 11.93 -6.90
C GLN A 13 0.15 11.64 -7.08
N THR A 14 -0.28 11.40 -8.31
CA THR A 14 -1.61 10.82 -8.54
C THR A 14 -1.61 9.43 -7.92
N PRO A 15 -2.65 9.04 -7.16
CA PRO A 15 -2.75 7.67 -6.66
C PRO A 15 -2.62 6.68 -7.82
N PRO A 16 -1.94 5.53 -7.62
CA PRO A 16 -1.74 4.55 -8.66
C PRO A 16 -3.10 4.11 -9.21
N PRO A 17 -3.21 3.84 -10.52
CA PRO A 17 -4.47 3.40 -11.12
C PRO A 17 -4.91 2.08 -10.48
N PRO A 18 -6.23 1.88 -10.30
CA PRO A 18 -6.75 0.64 -9.74
C PRO A 18 -6.37 -0.55 -10.63
N LEU A 19 -6.02 -1.67 -10.01
CA LEU A 19 -5.78 -2.92 -10.74
C LEU A 19 -7.08 -3.38 -11.42
N ASN A 20 -6.96 -3.88 -12.65
CA ASN A 20 -8.10 -4.45 -13.36
C ASN A 20 -8.38 -5.89 -12.91
N GLU A 21 -9.58 -6.42 -13.18
CA GLU A 21 -10.02 -7.75 -12.75
C GLU A 21 -9.03 -8.87 -13.14
N LYS A 22 -8.47 -8.83 -14.35
CA LYS A 22 -7.47 -9.80 -14.81
C LYS A 22 -6.18 -9.74 -14.00
N GLN A 23 -5.72 -8.53 -13.65
CA GLN A 23 -4.56 -8.34 -12.79
C GLN A 23 -4.84 -8.84 -11.38
N ILE A 24 -6.05 -8.62 -10.86
CA ILE A 24 -6.48 -9.09 -9.54
C ILE A 24 -6.47 -10.63 -9.50
N GLU A 25 -7.05 -11.30 -10.50
CA GLU A 25 -7.07 -12.76 -10.58
C GLU A 25 -5.66 -13.36 -10.69
N GLN A 26 -4.81 -12.79 -11.54
CA GLN A 26 -3.41 -13.22 -11.65
C GLN A 26 -2.63 -13.02 -10.34
N MET A 27 -2.91 -11.92 -9.64
CA MET A 27 -2.28 -11.60 -8.37
C MET A 27 -2.70 -12.59 -7.29
N ILE A 28 -3.98 -12.93 -7.21
CA ILE A 28 -4.53 -13.93 -6.29
C ILE A 28 -3.91 -15.31 -6.59
N GLY A 29 -3.87 -15.75 -7.85
CA GLY A 29 -3.28 -17.05 -8.19
C GLY A 29 -1.79 -17.17 -7.83
N LYS A 30 -1.02 -16.09 -7.97
CA LYS A 30 0.38 -16.05 -7.53
C LYS A 30 0.52 -16.08 -6.00
N LEU A 31 -0.35 -15.37 -5.28
CA LEU A 31 -0.39 -15.37 -3.83
C LEU A 31 -0.74 -16.75 -3.27
N GLU A 32 -1.70 -17.45 -3.89
CA GLU A 32 -2.07 -18.82 -3.52
C GLU A 32 -0.86 -19.76 -3.58
N THR A 33 -0.06 -19.65 -4.65
CA THR A 33 1.14 -20.49 -4.82
C THR A 33 2.22 -20.16 -3.79
N LYS A 34 2.35 -18.88 -3.40
CA LYS A 34 3.38 -18.41 -2.46
C LYS A 34 3.03 -18.64 -0.98
N LEU A 35 1.75 -18.54 -0.61
CA LEU A 35 1.34 -18.51 0.80
C LEU A 35 1.05 -19.90 1.39
N SER A 36 0.97 -20.94 0.56
CA SER A 36 0.65 -22.32 0.98
C SER A 36 -0.51 -22.38 1.98
N ILE A 37 -1.57 -21.62 1.70
CA ILE A 37 -2.75 -21.45 2.56
C ILE A 37 -3.75 -22.60 2.39
N SER A 38 -4.59 -22.82 3.41
CA SER A 38 -5.69 -23.80 3.33
C SER A 38 -6.76 -23.36 2.32
N LYS A 39 -7.60 -24.30 1.86
CA LYS A 39 -8.71 -24.00 0.94
C LYS A 39 -9.68 -22.96 1.51
N GLU A 40 -9.94 -23.00 2.81
CA GLU A 40 -10.82 -22.06 3.51
C GLU A 40 -10.18 -20.67 3.64
N GLN A 41 -8.89 -20.60 3.98
CA GLN A 41 -8.14 -19.34 4.00
C GLN A 41 -8.07 -18.71 2.60
N LYS A 42 -7.91 -19.54 1.55
CA LYS A 42 -7.92 -19.11 0.16
C LYS A 42 -9.24 -18.46 -0.24
N GLU A 43 -10.37 -19.07 0.12
CA GLU A 43 -11.68 -18.52 -0.22
C GLU A 43 -11.92 -17.18 0.50
N LYS A 44 -11.59 -17.11 1.79
CA LYS A 44 -11.65 -15.87 2.58
C LYS A 44 -10.74 -14.77 2.00
N LEU A 45 -9.50 -15.10 1.66
CA LEU A 45 -8.54 -14.17 1.07
C LEU A 45 -9.01 -13.69 -0.31
N THR A 46 -9.51 -14.59 -1.16
CA THR A 46 -10.02 -14.24 -2.50
C THR A 46 -11.17 -13.25 -2.41
N ASN A 47 -12.14 -13.51 -1.52
CA ASN A 47 -13.27 -12.62 -1.29
C ASN A 47 -12.82 -11.27 -0.73
N LEU A 48 -11.90 -11.27 0.24
CA LEU A 48 -11.32 -10.07 0.82
C LEU A 48 -10.66 -9.18 -0.25
N MET A 49 -9.83 -9.79 -1.10
CA MET A 49 -9.12 -9.05 -2.15
C MET A 49 -10.09 -8.48 -3.18
N LYS A 50 -11.10 -9.27 -3.61
CA LYS A 50 -12.14 -8.80 -4.54
C LYS A 50 -12.92 -7.62 -3.96
N GLU A 51 -13.33 -7.70 -2.69
CA GLU A 51 -14.04 -6.62 -2.00
C GLU A 51 -13.18 -5.37 -1.92
N HIS A 52 -11.92 -5.50 -1.47
CA HIS A 52 -11.01 -4.38 -1.35
C HIS A 52 -10.79 -3.64 -2.68
N PHE A 53 -10.57 -4.36 -3.78
CA PHE A 53 -10.40 -3.73 -5.08
C PHE A 53 -11.68 -3.11 -5.63
N SER A 54 -12.84 -3.72 -5.37
CA SER A 54 -14.14 -3.12 -5.70
C SER A 54 -14.33 -1.80 -4.97
N ASP A 55 -13.98 -1.73 -3.69
CA ASP A 55 -14.08 -0.51 -2.90
C ASP A 55 -13.08 0.56 -3.36
N ILE A 56 -11.83 0.18 -3.68
CA ILE A 56 -10.87 1.12 -4.29
C ILE A 56 -11.42 1.70 -5.59
N LYS A 57 -12.03 0.87 -6.45
CA LYS A 57 -12.65 1.34 -7.70
C LYS A 57 -13.76 2.36 -7.43
N LYS A 58 -14.63 2.10 -6.44
CA LYS A 58 -15.68 3.05 -6.03
C LYS A 58 -15.10 4.36 -5.50
N VAL A 59 -14.00 4.31 -4.73
CA VAL A 59 -13.31 5.52 -4.25
C VAL A 59 -12.75 6.33 -5.41
N HIS A 60 -12.11 5.68 -6.40
CA HIS A 60 -11.66 6.35 -7.62
C HIS A 60 -12.80 7.01 -8.39
N GLU A 61 -13.94 6.31 -8.55
CA GLU A 61 -15.13 6.86 -9.22
C GLU A 61 -15.72 8.04 -8.44
N LYS A 62 -15.78 7.94 -7.11
CA LYS A 62 -16.31 8.95 -6.19
C LYS A 62 -15.45 10.22 -6.16
N TYR A 63 -14.13 10.08 -6.22
CA TYR A 63 -13.17 11.18 -6.05
C TYR A 63 -12.38 11.53 -7.32
N ASN A 64 -12.97 11.30 -8.49
CA ASN A 64 -12.37 11.56 -9.81
C ASN A 64 -11.78 12.97 -10.03
N LYS A 65 -12.09 13.94 -9.15
CA LYS A 65 -11.61 15.33 -9.18
C LYS A 65 -10.81 15.76 -7.93
N SER A 66 -10.72 14.93 -6.89
CA SER A 66 -10.07 15.28 -5.61
C SER A 66 -9.12 14.19 -5.13
N HIS A 67 -7.88 14.27 -5.58
CA HIS A 67 -6.84 13.28 -5.26
C HIS A 67 -6.46 13.21 -3.77
N GLN A 68 -6.73 14.26 -2.98
CA GLN A 68 -6.42 14.24 -1.55
C GLN A 68 -7.46 13.44 -0.75
N ALA A 69 -8.75 13.63 -1.05
CA ALA A 69 -9.82 12.88 -0.39
C ALA A 69 -9.80 11.40 -0.84
N GLU A 70 -9.51 11.16 -2.11
CA GLU A 70 -9.25 9.83 -2.68
C GLU A 70 -8.16 9.08 -1.90
N ARG A 71 -7.02 9.73 -1.64
CA ARG A 71 -5.92 9.13 -0.86
C ARG A 71 -6.34 8.75 0.56
N SER A 72 -7.05 9.65 1.26
CA SER A 72 -7.47 9.40 2.64
C SER A 72 -8.43 8.21 2.74
N GLU A 73 -9.35 8.06 1.79
CA GLU A 73 -10.24 6.90 1.76
C GLU A 73 -9.51 5.61 1.35
N ILE A 74 -8.60 5.66 0.36
CA ILE A 74 -7.77 4.50 -0.01
C ILE A 74 -6.92 4.04 1.19
N GLU A 75 -6.31 4.97 1.94
CA GLU A 75 -5.53 4.62 3.14
C GLU A 75 -6.40 3.96 4.22
N THR A 76 -7.63 4.43 4.39
CA THR A 76 -8.61 3.81 5.30
C THR A 76 -8.96 2.38 4.85
N LEU A 77 -9.20 2.17 3.54
CA LEU A 77 -9.46 0.85 2.97
C LEU A 77 -8.24 -0.08 3.11
N GLN A 78 -7.02 0.43 2.98
CA GLN A 78 -5.79 -0.34 3.18
C GLN A 78 -5.63 -0.81 4.62
N ASN A 79 -5.92 0.06 5.60
CA ASN A 79 -5.89 -0.31 7.01
C ASN A 79 -6.93 -1.38 7.33
N LYS A 80 -8.17 -1.20 6.84
CA LYS A 80 -9.24 -2.21 6.97
C LYS A 80 -8.84 -3.56 6.37
N MET A 81 -8.19 -3.56 5.21
CA MET A 81 -7.69 -4.79 4.57
C MET A 81 -6.60 -5.45 5.43
N ASN A 82 -5.64 -4.69 5.95
CA ASN A 82 -4.58 -5.22 6.82
C ASN A 82 -5.16 -5.90 8.07
N ASP A 83 -6.14 -5.28 8.73
CA ASP A 83 -6.78 -5.85 9.92
C ASP A 83 -7.50 -7.15 9.60
N SER A 84 -8.17 -7.19 8.44
CA SER A 84 -8.87 -8.38 7.97
C SER A 84 -7.90 -9.51 7.56
N LEU A 85 -6.75 -9.15 6.97
CA LEU A 85 -5.69 -10.11 6.65
C LEU A 85 -5.08 -10.72 7.91
N ASN A 86 -4.83 -9.92 8.96
CA ASN A 86 -4.37 -10.42 10.27
C ASN A 86 -5.35 -11.43 10.90
N SER A 87 -6.62 -11.40 10.52
CA SER A 87 -7.64 -12.33 11.02
C SER A 87 -7.73 -13.64 10.21
N VAL A 88 -7.15 -13.67 9.00
CA VAL A 88 -7.26 -14.81 8.05
C VAL A 88 -5.93 -15.54 7.88
N LEU A 89 -4.82 -14.81 7.91
CA LEU A 89 -3.47 -15.29 7.67
C LEU A 89 -2.65 -15.26 8.95
N SER A 90 -1.65 -16.14 9.05
CA SER A 90 -0.63 -16.07 10.11
C SER A 90 0.34 -14.92 9.87
N GLU A 91 1.11 -14.54 10.88
CA GLU A 91 2.13 -13.48 10.76
C GLU A 91 3.15 -13.77 9.64
N ASP A 92 3.60 -15.02 9.52
CA ASP A 92 4.52 -15.46 8.46
C ASP A 92 3.90 -15.30 7.06
N GLN A 93 2.62 -15.66 6.92
CA GLN A 93 1.88 -15.50 5.67
C GLN A 93 1.68 -14.01 5.34
N ILE A 94 1.51 -13.15 6.33
CA ILE A 94 1.37 -11.70 6.14
C ILE A 94 2.69 -11.07 5.68
N LEU A 95 3.83 -11.55 6.18
CA LEU A 95 5.13 -11.11 5.69
C LEU A 95 5.31 -11.44 4.20
N ILE A 96 5.02 -12.68 3.81
CA ILE A 96 5.08 -13.13 2.40
C ILE A 96 4.11 -12.31 1.53
N PHE A 97 2.89 -12.05 2.03
CA PHE A 97 1.91 -11.22 1.33
C PHE A 97 2.44 -9.79 1.13
N LYS A 98 2.97 -9.14 2.17
CA LYS A 98 3.53 -7.78 2.09
C LYS A 98 4.71 -7.70 1.12
N GLU A 99 5.60 -8.69 1.14
CA GLU A 99 6.71 -8.77 0.19
C GLU A 99 6.21 -8.93 -1.24
N PHE A 100 5.27 -9.84 -1.46
CA PHE A 100 4.67 -10.06 -2.77
C PHE A 100 3.97 -8.79 -3.30
N MET A 101 3.18 -8.11 -2.48
CA MET A 101 2.51 -6.86 -2.87
C MET A 101 3.53 -5.78 -3.22
N LYS A 102 4.63 -5.67 -2.47
CA LYS A 102 5.71 -4.70 -2.76
C LYS A 102 6.48 -5.02 -4.05
N GLU A 103 6.56 -6.28 -4.45
CA GLU A 103 7.18 -6.72 -5.70
C GLU A 103 6.27 -6.53 -6.91
N ASN A 104 4.97 -6.77 -6.76
CA ASN A 104 4.00 -6.84 -7.86
C ASN A 104 3.14 -5.58 -8.01
N MET A 105 3.03 -4.74 -6.98
CA MET A 105 2.41 -3.43 -7.12
C MET A 105 3.35 -2.54 -7.94
N PRO A 106 2.86 -1.83 -8.97
CA PRO A 106 3.69 -0.95 -9.77
C PRO A 106 4.42 0.03 -8.85
N LYS A 107 5.75 -0.07 -8.81
CA LYS A 107 6.58 0.87 -8.07
C LYS A 107 6.31 2.23 -8.66
N ASP A 108 5.66 3.07 -7.87
CA ASP A 108 5.63 4.50 -8.11
C ASP A 108 7.09 4.91 -8.37
N LYS A 109 7.38 5.43 -9.58
CA LYS A 109 8.75 5.78 -10.00
C LYS A 109 9.40 6.85 -9.11
N GLY A 110 8.74 7.29 -8.03
CA GLY A 110 9.23 8.17 -6.98
C GLY A 110 9.85 7.48 -5.74
N TYR A 111 9.66 6.17 -5.52
CA TYR A 111 10.23 5.48 -4.34
C TYR A 111 11.66 4.97 -4.60
N ARG A 112 12.62 5.86 -4.83
CA ARG A 112 14.02 5.55 -4.49
C ARG A 112 14.13 5.64 -2.97
N LYS A 113 14.17 4.48 -2.30
CA LYS A 113 14.63 4.36 -0.91
C LYS A 113 15.97 5.09 -0.78
N ARG A 114 16.01 6.24 -0.09
CA ARG A 114 17.27 6.75 0.44
C ARG A 114 17.71 5.77 1.54
N PRO A 115 18.94 5.23 1.51
CA PRO A 115 19.47 4.51 2.66
C PRO A 115 19.49 5.46 3.86
N LYS A 116 19.07 4.97 5.03
CA LYS A 116 19.16 5.71 6.30
C LYS A 116 20.63 6.04 6.54
N SER A 117 21.05 7.28 6.30
CA SER A 117 22.32 7.77 6.81
C SER A 117 22.18 7.87 8.32
N ASN A 118 22.94 7.04 9.03
CA ASN A 118 23.12 7.05 10.47
C ASN A 118 23.23 8.48 11.02
N GLN A 119 22.22 8.94 11.76
CA GLN A 119 22.44 9.96 12.78
C GLN A 119 23.08 9.25 13.98
N VAL A 120 24.40 9.10 13.94
CA VAL A 120 25.15 8.81 15.16
C VAL A 120 25.19 10.11 15.96
N ASN A 121 24.49 10.08 17.08
CA ASN A 121 24.64 11.01 18.20
C ASN A 121 26.12 11.23 18.51
N THR A 122 26.54 12.49 18.52
CA THR A 122 27.62 12.96 19.38
C THR A 122 27.17 14.24 20.08
N GLU A 123 26.31 14.07 21.09
CA GLU A 123 26.51 14.85 22.30
C GLU A 123 27.91 14.51 22.81
N LYS A 124 28.77 15.51 23.00
CA LYS A 124 29.43 15.77 24.29
C LYS A 124 30.46 16.92 24.21
N ILE A 125 30.14 17.96 24.97
CA ILE A 125 30.98 18.59 26.01
C ILE A 125 32.04 19.62 25.58
N LYS A 126 31.75 20.87 26.01
CA LYS A 126 32.62 21.90 26.66
C LYS A 126 34.12 21.85 26.33
N ARG A 127 34.73 22.93 25.87
CA ARG A 127 35.07 24.15 26.64
C ARG A 127 35.58 25.22 25.68
#